data_AF-A0A6P0MQJ3-F1
#
_entry.id   AF-A0A6P0MQJ3-F1
#
_cell.length_a   1.000
_cell.length_b   1.000
_cell.length_c   1.000
_cell.angle_alpha   90.00
_cell.angle_beta   90.00
_cell.angle_gamma   90.00
#
_symmetry.space_group_name_H-M   'P 1'
#
loop_
_entity.id
_entity.type
_entity.pdbx_description
1 polymer ?
#
loop_
_entity_poly.entity_id
_entity_poly.type
_entity_poly.pdbx_seq_one_letter_code
_entity_poly.pdbx_strand_id
1 'polypeptide(L)' 'MVLEQNANLVAAIKEVVAADSPVEIKTAEAFKLRSMGLVKFQGNAVMPLCDLYREYFRDRL' A
#
# COMPACT_ATOMS: atom_id res chain seq x y z
N MET A 1 -6.77 -5.72 13.76
CA MET A 1 -6.27 -4.40 14.19
C MET A 1 -4.73 -4.36 14.12
N VAL A 2 -4.13 -4.52 12.93
CA VAL A 2 -2.66 -4.70 12.80
C VAL A 2 -2.01 -3.62 11.91
N LEU A 3 -2.79 -2.81 11.20
CA LEU A 3 -2.23 -1.76 10.34
C LEU A 3 -1.80 -0.51 11.11
N GLU A 4 -2.58 -0.08 12.11
CA GLU A 4 -2.34 1.19 12.84
C GLU A 4 -1.10 1.18 13.74
N GLN A 5 -0.51 0.01 14.00
CA GLN A 5 0.67 -0.12 14.87
C GLN A 5 2.00 -0.01 14.11
N ASN A 6 1.98 0.12 12.78
CA ASN A 6 3.19 0.12 11.96
C ASN A 6 3.26 1.37 11.07
N ALA A 7 3.95 2.41 11.56
CA ALA A 7 4.25 3.61 10.78
C ALA A 7 4.89 3.28 9.41
N ASN A 8 5.69 2.22 9.32
CA ASN A 8 6.31 1.76 8.08
C ASN A 8 5.28 1.26 7.05
N LEU A 9 4.24 0.54 7.48
CA LEU A 9 3.17 0.09 6.57
C LEU A 9 2.33 1.27 6.08
N VAL A 10 2.07 2.23 6.97
CA VAL A 10 1.34 3.46 6.62
C VAL A 10 2.14 4.30 5.63
N ALA A 11 3.45 4.46 5.83
CA ALA A 11 4.31 5.14 4.88
C ALA A 11 4.36 4.41 3.53
N ALA A 12 4.51 3.08 3.55
CA ALA A 12 4.55 2.27 2.34
C ALA A 12 3.24 2.34 1.54
N ILE A 13 2.07 2.23 2.19
CA ILE A 13 0.80 2.33 1.47
C ILE A 13 0.59 3.74 0.92
N LYS A 14 0.98 4.79 1.64
CA LYS A 14 0.95 6.19 1.17
C LYS A 14 1.76 6.35 -0.12
N GLU A 15 2.98 5.81 -0.14
CA GLU A 15 3.85 5.85 -1.31
C GLU A 15 3.18 5.14 -2.50
N VAL A 16 2.58 3.97 -2.25
CA VAL A 16 1.90 3.17 -3.27
C VAL A 16 0.62 3.82 -3.81
N VAL A 17 -0.17 4.51 -2.98
CA VAL A 17 -1.38 5.21 -3.46
C VAL A 17 -1.05 6.56 -4.11
N ALA A 18 0.04 7.21 -3.68
CA ALA A 18 0.51 8.47 -4.24
C ALA A 18 1.20 8.28 -5.61
N ALA A 19 1.86 7.15 -5.81
CA ALA A 19 2.41 6.77 -7.10
C ALA A 19 1.30 6.32 -8.05
N ASP A 20 1.32 6.80 -9.29
CA ASP A 20 0.43 6.31 -10.35
C ASP A 20 0.91 4.95 -10.90
N SER A 21 2.21 4.70 -10.78
CA SER A 21 2.93 3.50 -11.25
C SER A 21 3.21 2.50 -10.12
N PRO A 22 3.58 1.25 -10.44
CA PRO A 22 3.96 0.26 -9.44
C PRO A 22 5.23 0.72 -8.72
N VAL A 23 5.26 0.61 -7.39
CA VAL A 23 6.39 1.03 -6.56
C VAL A 23 6.98 -0.16 -5.83
N GLU A 24 8.30 -0.26 -5.81
CA GLU A 24 8.99 -1.28 -5.02
C GLU A 24 9.11 -0.82 -3.58
N ILE A 25 8.32 -1.43 -2.71
CA ILE A 25 8.46 -1.29 -1.27
C ILE A 25 9.16 -2.52 -0.71
N LYS A 26 9.64 -2.41 0.53
CA LYS A 26 10.24 -3.54 1.24
C LYS A 26 9.31 -4.76 1.24
N THR A 27 9.89 -5.93 1.01
CA THR A 27 9.17 -7.20 0.82
C THR A 27 8.26 -7.54 2.00
N ALA A 28 8.69 -7.27 3.24
CA ALA A 28 7.90 -7.55 4.43
C ALA A 28 6.59 -6.73 4.46
N GLU A 29 6.69 -5.43 4.14
CA GLU A 29 5.59 -4.49 4.04
C GLU A 29 4.66 -4.87 2.88
N ALA A 30 5.22 -5.18 1.71
CA ALA A 30 4.47 -5.62 0.55
C ALA A 30 3.64 -6.88 0.81
N PHE A 31 4.24 -7.89 1.43
CA PHE A 31 3.54 -9.12 1.81
C PHE A 31 2.40 -8.84 2.80
N LYS A 32 2.63 -7.95 3.77
CA LYS A 32 1.63 -7.61 4.79
C LYS A 32 0.48 -6.81 4.20
N LEU A 33 0.77 -5.80 3.37
CA LEU A 33 -0.25 -5.04 2.65
C LEU A 33 -1.07 -5.94 1.70
N ARG A 34 -0.42 -6.90 1.03
CA ARG A 34 -1.11 -7.89 0.19
C ARG A 34 -1.99 -8.83 1.02
N SER A 35 -1.48 -9.33 2.14
CA SER A 35 -2.25 -10.19 3.06
C SER A 35 -3.49 -9.49 3.60
N MET A 36 -3.44 -8.15 3.69
CA MET A 36 -4.56 -7.30 4.06
C MET A 36 -5.47 -6.91 2.89
N GLY A 37 -5.15 -7.32 1.66
CA GLY A 37 -5.93 -6.98 0.46
C GLY A 37 -5.82 -5.51 0.05
N LEU A 38 -4.77 -4.80 0.46
CA LEU A 38 -4.58 -3.37 0.17
C LEU A 38 -3.85 -3.16 -1.17
N VAL A 39 -2.93 -4.06 -1.51
CA VAL A 39 -2.07 -3.98 -2.71
C VAL A 39 -2.02 -5.31 -3.45
N LYS A 40 -1.71 -5.24 -4.75
CA LYS A 40 -1.33 -6.37 -5.62
C LYS A 40 0.16 -6.30 -5.96
N PHE A 41 0.80 -7.45 -6.10
CA PHE A 41 2.14 -7.52 -6.69
C PHE A 41 2.05 -7.40 -8.21
N GLN A 42 2.91 -6.59 -8.78
CA GLN A 42 3.15 -6.48 -10.20
C GLN A 42 4.65 -6.67 -10.46
N GLY A 43 5.04 -7.93 -10.64
CA GLY A 43 6.44 -8.33 -10.67
C GLY A 43 7.09 -8.11 -9.30
N ASN A 44 8.14 -7.28 -9.26
CA ASN A 44 8.88 -6.95 -8.04
C ASN A 44 8.30 -5.75 -7.28
N ALA A 45 7.40 -5.00 -7.93
CA ALA A 45 6.74 -3.84 -7.38
C ALA A 45 5.32 -4.16 -6.90
N VAL A 46 4.72 -3.23 -6.17
CA VAL A 46 3.31 -3.31 -5.75
C VAL A 46 2.50 -2.15 -6.31
N MET A 47 1.22 -2.41 -6.51
CA MET A 47 0.22 -1.41 -6.89
C MET A 47 -0.99 -1.49 -5.96
N PRO A 48 -1.72 -0.39 -5.77
CA PRO A 48 -2.97 -0.42 -5.02
C PRO A 48 -3.95 -1.39 -5.69
N LEU A 49 -4.70 -2.15 -4.87
CA LEU A 49 -5.64 -3.15 -5.38
C LEU A 49 -6.85 -2.50 -6.06
N CYS A 50 -7.33 -1.39 -5.50
CA CYS A 50 -8.47 -0.63 -5.97
C CYS A 50 -8.24 0.87 -5.77
N ASP A 51 -8.76 1.69 -6.69
CA ASP A 51 -8.74 3.16 -6.58
C ASP A 51 -9.54 3.67 -5.37
N LEU A 52 -10.40 2.84 -4.78
CA LEU A 52 -11.09 3.14 -3.52
C LEU A 52 -10.11 3.46 -2.38
N TYR A 53 -8.94 2.80 -2.34
CA TYR A 53 -7.90 3.16 -1.37
C TYR A 53 -7.20 4.46 -1.74
N ARG A 54 -7.03 4.76 -3.03
CA ARG A 54 -6.53 6.07 -3.45
C ARG A 54 -7.46 7.18 -2.98
N GLU A 55 -8.76 7.04 -3.14
CA GLU A 55 -9.74 8.03 -2.65
C GLU A 55 -9.78 8.09 -1.13
N TYR A 56 -9.85 6.94 -0.45
CA TYR A 56 -9.89 6.89 1.02
C TYR A 56 -8.65 7.51 1.66
N PHE A 57 -7.45 7.23 1.13
CA PHE A 57 -6.21 7.81 1.63
C PHE A 57 -5.92 9.21 1.07
N ARG A 58 -6.55 9.65 -0.01
CA ARG A 58 -6.43 11.05 -0.49
C ARG A 58 -7.28 11.99 0.37
N ASP A 59 -8.44 11.53 0.82
CA ASP A 59 -9.40 12.37 1.57
C ASP A 59 -9.13 12.40 3.08
N ARG A 60 -8.50 11.35 3.65
CA ARG A 60 -8.27 11.21 5.10
C ARG A 60 -6.86 11.52 5.62
N LEU A 61 -5.95 12.02 4.79
CA LEU A 61 -4.54 12.22 5.16
C LEU A 61 -4.04 13.65 5.05
#